data_AF-A0A519LR19-F1
#
_entry.id   AF-A0A519LR19-F1
#
_cell.length_a   1.000
_cell.length_b   1.000
_cell.length_c   1.000
_cell.angle_alpha   90.00
_cell.angle_beta   90.00
_cell.angle_gamma   90.00
#
_symmetry.space_group_name_H-M   'P 1'
#
loop_
_entity.id
_entity.type
_entity.pdbx_description
1 polymer ?
#
loop_
_entity_poly.entity_id
_entity_poly.type
_entity_poly.pdbx_seq_one_letter_code
_entity_poly.pdbx_strand_id
1 'polypeptide(L)'
;MNIEKSKEINQQIEFGLDSLNEERTIEIKLKDFMLMYKTFEEFNRFFHQPAHYPTIEDLDNFLGNRDFGAYSIIHKMYYEVLNQYIPKDIQESLDADDSVFDHPDYPFYYNLKE
;
A
#
# COMPACT_ATOMS: atom_id res chain seq x y z
N MET A 1 -7.14 15.65 23.06
CA MET A 1 -6.42 14.36 23.03
C MET A 1 -5.20 14.60 22.16
N ASN A 2 -3.96 14.42 22.65
CA ASN A 2 -2.79 14.51 21.77
C ASN A 2 -2.86 13.32 20.82
N ILE A 3 -2.98 13.61 19.52
CA ILE A 3 -3.01 12.56 18.51
C ILE A 3 -1.57 12.34 18.08
N GLU A 4 -1.01 11.18 18.43
CA GLU A 4 0.33 10.79 18.01
C GLU A 4 0.31 10.39 16.53
N LYS A 5 1.43 10.68 15.85
CA LYS A 5 1.64 10.35 14.45
C LYS A 5 2.90 9.51 14.31
N SER A 6 2.89 8.57 13.38
CA SER A 6 4.11 7.88 12.98
C SER A 6 5.13 8.90 12.47
N LYS A 7 6.42 8.56 12.56
CA LYS A 7 7.53 9.40 12.09
C LYS A 7 7.88 9.11 10.64
N GLU A 8 7.70 7.85 10.23
CA GLU A 8 8.11 7.32 8.94
C GLU A 8 7.04 6.38 8.39
N ILE A 9 7.11 6.10 7.07
CA ILE A 9 6.13 5.26 6.38
C ILE A 9 6.27 3.78 6.73
N ASN A 10 7.49 3.30 6.99
CA ASN A 10 7.75 1.90 7.33
C ASN A 10 7.04 1.49 8.62
N GLN A 11 6.90 2.40 9.59
CA GLN A 11 6.14 2.14 10.81
C GLN A 11 4.68 1.74 10.51
N GLN A 12 4.07 2.30 9.47
CA GLN A 12 2.70 1.95 9.06
C GLN A 12 2.68 0.63 8.28
N ILE A 13 3.67 0.39 7.42
CA ILE A 13 3.71 -0.79 6.53
C ILE A 13 4.11 -2.06 7.29
N GLU A 14 5.05 -1.96 8.23
CA GLU A 14 5.64 -3.10 8.95
C GLU A 14 4.82 -3.48 10.20
N PHE A 15 3.88 -2.65 10.62
CA PHE A 15 3.07 -2.90 11.80
C PHE A 15 2.25 -4.18 11.67
N GLY A 16 2.25 -4.99 12.73
CA GLY A 16 1.49 -6.24 12.78
C GLY A 16 2.12 -7.39 11.99
N LEU A 17 3.16 -7.18 11.16
CA LEU A 17 3.78 -8.26 10.39
C LEU A 17 4.43 -9.33 11.30
N ASP A 18 4.98 -8.94 12.45
CA ASP A 18 5.55 -9.86 13.45
C ASP A 18 4.51 -10.80 14.08
N SER A 19 3.20 -10.54 13.90
CA SER A 19 2.13 -11.44 14.36
C SER A 19 1.92 -12.64 13.43
N LEU A 20 2.48 -12.59 12.21
CA LEU A 20 2.35 -13.63 11.21
C LEU A 20 3.37 -14.75 11.44
N ASN A 21 2.99 -15.98 11.11
CA ASN A 21 3.92 -17.10 11.06
C ASN A 21 4.83 -16.95 9.82
N GLU A 22 6.14 -16.83 10.02
CA GLU A 22 7.16 -16.64 8.97
C GLU A 22 7.18 -17.73 7.89
N GLU A 23 6.78 -18.96 8.24
CA GLU A 23 6.77 -20.10 7.31
C GLU A 23 5.43 -20.24 6.56
N ARG A 24 4.44 -19.42 6.89
CA ARG A 24 3.13 -19.47 6.24
C ARG A 24 3.20 -18.83 4.86
N THR A 25 2.93 -19.63 3.83
CA THR A 25 2.89 -19.17 2.44
C THR A 25 1.46 -19.09 1.89
N ILE A 26 1.27 -18.24 0.89
CA ILE A 26 0.07 -18.23 0.03
C ILE A 26 0.48 -18.51 -1.43
N GLU A 27 -0.40 -19.13 -2.20
CA GLU A 27 -0.19 -19.35 -3.64
C GLU A 27 -0.92 -18.27 -4.45
N ILE A 28 -0.23 -17.69 -5.44
CA ILE A 28 -0.78 -16.67 -6.33
C ILE A 28 -0.63 -17.07 -7.79
N LYS A 29 -1.57 -16.67 -8.64
CA LYS A 29 -1.45 -16.88 -10.09
C LYS A 29 -0.25 -16.11 -10.61
N LEU A 30 0.56 -16.75 -11.47
CA LEU A 30 1.72 -16.09 -12.10
C LEU A 30 1.36 -14.78 -12.80
N LYS A 31 0.21 -14.72 -13.48
CA LYS A 31 -0.25 -13.49 -14.14
C LYS A 31 -0.44 -12.33 -13.17
N ASP A 32 -0.99 -12.61 -12.00
CA ASP A 32 -1.28 -11.60 -10.98
C ASP A 32 0.02 -11.19 -10.27
N PHE A 33 0.94 -12.13 -10.04
CA PHE A 33 2.30 -11.82 -9.63
C PHE A 33 3.00 -10.89 -10.62
N MET A 34 2.95 -11.19 -11.91
CA MET A 34 3.58 -10.38 -12.94
C MET A 34 2.95 -8.99 -13.03
N LEU A 35 1.64 -8.84 -12.79
CA LEU A 35 1.00 -7.53 -12.69
C LEU A 35 1.58 -6.70 -11.55
N MET A 36 1.75 -7.29 -10.35
CA MET A 36 2.38 -6.62 -9.21
C MET A 36 3.82 -6.23 -9.53
N TYR A 37 4.62 -7.18 -10.01
CA TYR A 37 6.02 -6.97 -10.35
C TYR A 37 6.19 -5.82 -11.36
N LYS A 38 5.43 -5.83 -12.45
CA LYS A 38 5.51 -4.79 -13.49
C LYS A 38 5.01 -3.43 -12.99
N THR A 39 4.04 -3.41 -12.08
CA THR A 39 3.59 -2.18 -11.43
C THR A 39 4.72 -1.58 -10.61
N PHE A 40 5.33 -2.35 -9.71
CA PHE A 40 6.45 -1.87 -8.90
C PHE A 40 7.70 -1.52 -9.72
N GLU A 41 7.97 -2.24 -10.81
CA GLU A 41 9.06 -1.92 -11.73
C GLU A 41 8.88 -0.52 -12.33
N GLU A 42 7.66 -0.15 -12.71
CA GLU A 42 7.39 1.17 -13.30
C GLU A 42 7.44 2.29 -12.26
N PHE A 43 6.93 2.05 -11.05
CA PHE A 43 7.12 2.97 -9.93
C PHE A 43 8.60 3.18 -9.62
N ASN A 44 9.37 2.09 -9.56
CA ASN A 44 10.80 2.18 -9.33
C ASN A 44 11.47 2.96 -10.47
N ARG A 45 11.15 2.66 -11.74
CA ARG A 45 11.67 3.43 -12.89
C ARG A 45 11.38 4.92 -12.75
N PHE A 46 10.14 5.28 -12.46
CA PHE A 46 9.71 6.67 -12.33
C PHE A 46 10.46 7.36 -11.20
N PHE A 47 10.45 6.80 -9.99
CA PHE A 47 11.08 7.39 -8.80
C PHE A 47 12.60 7.21 -8.72
N HIS A 48 13.22 6.43 -9.60
CA HIS A 48 14.66 6.15 -9.56
C HIS A 48 15.51 7.40 -9.86
N GLN A 49 15.02 8.33 -10.69
CA GLN A 49 15.75 9.53 -11.08
C GLN A 49 14.84 10.75 -10.99
N PRO A 50 15.18 11.79 -10.19
CA PRO A 50 14.39 13.02 -10.12
C PRO A 50 14.17 13.71 -11.47
N ALA A 51 15.05 13.45 -12.45
CA ALA A 51 14.89 13.94 -13.82
C ALA A 51 13.64 13.39 -14.54
N HIS A 52 13.01 12.33 -14.05
CA HIS A 52 11.75 11.80 -14.59
C HIS A 52 10.53 12.58 -14.10
N TYR A 53 10.66 13.35 -13.01
CA TYR A 53 9.57 14.12 -12.40
C TYR A 53 10.07 15.50 -11.92
N PRO A 54 10.57 16.35 -12.84
CA PRO A 54 11.14 17.64 -12.48
C PRO A 54 10.12 18.60 -11.85
N THR A 55 8.83 18.39 -12.09
CA THR A 55 7.74 19.24 -11.58
C THR A 55 6.71 18.44 -10.80
N ILE A 56 5.91 19.14 -10.00
CA ILE A 56 4.75 18.53 -9.33
C ILE A 56 3.69 18.05 -10.33
N GLU A 57 3.60 18.70 -11.50
CA GLU A 57 2.68 18.29 -12.56
C GLU A 57 3.06 16.91 -13.14
N ASP A 58 4.36 16.58 -13.21
CA ASP A 58 4.80 15.24 -13.63
C ASP A 58 4.38 14.16 -12.63
N LEU A 59 4.41 14.49 -11.33
CA LEU A 59 3.91 13.61 -10.26
C LEU A 59 2.40 13.41 -10.38
N ASP A 60 1.65 14.50 -10.56
CA ASP A 60 0.19 14.46 -10.71
C ASP A 60 -0.23 13.68 -11.97
N ASN A 61 0.49 13.87 -13.08
CA ASN A 61 0.25 13.15 -14.33
C ASN A 61 0.57 11.66 -14.23
N PHE A 62 1.66 11.29 -13.55
CA PHE A 62 2.03 9.89 -13.35
C PHE A 62 1.09 9.19 -12.37
N LEU A 63 0.89 9.75 -11.18
CA LEU A 63 0.06 9.15 -10.14
C LEU A 63 -1.41 9.13 -10.56
N GLY A 64 -1.91 10.23 -11.13
CA GLY A 64 -3.31 10.39 -11.48
C GLY A 64 -4.24 10.25 -10.27
N ASN A 65 -5.35 9.54 -10.45
CA ASN A 65 -6.34 9.30 -9.41
C ASN A 65 -6.95 7.90 -9.53
N ARG A 66 -8.12 7.67 -8.92
CA ARG A 66 -8.79 6.35 -8.95
C ARG A 66 -9.11 5.87 -10.38
N ASP A 67 -9.35 6.80 -11.30
CA ASP A 67 -9.87 6.52 -12.63
C ASP A 67 -8.78 6.50 -13.72
N PHE A 68 -7.63 7.14 -13.49
CA PHE A 68 -6.48 7.13 -14.42
C PHE A 68 -5.14 7.25 -13.71
N GLY A 69 -4.04 6.94 -14.42
CA GLY A 69 -2.68 7.03 -13.88
C GLY A 69 -2.28 5.82 -13.03
N ALA A 70 -1.09 5.87 -12.45
CA ALA A 70 -0.48 4.77 -11.74
C ALA A 70 -1.28 4.37 -10.47
N TYR A 71 -1.95 5.32 -9.81
CA TYR A 71 -2.81 5.03 -8.67
C TYR A 71 -4.05 4.21 -9.06
N SER A 72 -4.64 4.42 -10.24
CA SER A 72 -5.76 3.59 -10.72
C SER A 72 -5.39 2.11 -10.84
N ILE A 73 -4.13 1.83 -11.22
CA ILE A 73 -3.58 0.48 -11.32
C ILE A 73 -3.39 -0.12 -9.93
N ILE A 74 -2.79 0.63 -8.98
CA ILE A 74 -2.63 0.18 -7.59
C ILE A 74 -3.99 -0.08 -6.95
N HIS A 75 -4.95 0.84 -7.10
CA HIS A 75 -6.29 0.72 -6.55
C HIS A 75 -6.96 -0.57 -7.04
N LYS A 76 -6.94 -0.81 -8.36
CA LYS A 76 -7.50 -2.03 -8.94
C LYS A 76 -6.76 -3.28 -8.43
N MET A 77 -5.44 -3.25 -8.42
CA MET A 77 -4.62 -4.36 -7.96
C MET A 77 -4.90 -4.70 -6.49
N TYR A 78 -5.02 -3.70 -5.63
CA TYR A 78 -5.34 -3.87 -4.21
C TYR A 78 -6.71 -4.53 -4.01
N TYR A 79 -7.77 -3.92 -4.54
CA TYR A 79 -9.15 -4.36 -4.26
C TYR A 79 -9.60 -5.58 -5.07
N GLU A 80 -9.14 -5.74 -6.31
CA GLU A 80 -9.64 -6.79 -7.20
C GLU A 80 -8.67 -7.98 -7.34
N VAL A 81 -7.36 -7.76 -7.17
CA VAL A 81 -6.35 -8.80 -7.42
C VAL A 81 -5.78 -9.34 -6.12
N LEU A 82 -5.23 -8.50 -5.26
CA LEU A 82 -4.60 -8.90 -4.00
C LEU A 82 -5.63 -9.44 -3.00
N ASN A 83 -6.77 -8.78 -2.90
CA ASN A 83 -7.84 -9.16 -1.97
C ASN A 83 -8.29 -10.63 -2.14
N GLN A 84 -8.21 -11.19 -3.35
CA GLN A 84 -8.60 -12.58 -3.62
C GLN A 84 -7.63 -13.62 -3.00
N TYR A 85 -6.41 -13.20 -2.64
CA TYR A 85 -5.37 -14.05 -2.08
C TYR A 85 -5.21 -13.92 -0.56
N ILE A 86 -5.94 -12.99 0.06
CA ILE A 86 -5.92 -12.81 1.52
C ILE A 86 -6.61 -14.02 2.16
N PRO A 87 -5.93 -14.78 3.04
CA PRO A 87 -6.57 -15.86 3.77
C PRO A 87 -7.70 -15.37 4.67
N LYS A 88 -8.74 -16.19 4.86
CA LYS A 88 -9.97 -15.78 5.57
C LYS A 88 -9.70 -15.27 6.99
N ASP A 89 -8.81 -15.90 7.73
CA ASP A 89 -8.41 -15.49 9.08
C ASP A 89 -7.70 -14.14 9.10
N ILE A 90 -6.92 -13.83 8.06
CA ILE A 90 -6.30 -12.50 7.89
C ILE A 90 -7.35 -11.46 7.50
N GLN A 91 -8.27 -11.81 6.60
CA GLN A 91 -9.39 -10.94 6.21
C GLN A 91 -10.25 -10.58 7.43
N GLU A 92 -10.60 -11.58 8.26
CA GLU A 92 -11.35 -11.37 9.50
C GLU A 92 -10.61 -10.46 10.47
N SER A 93 -9.28 -10.56 10.55
CA SER A 93 -8.47 -9.65 11.35
C SER A 93 -8.46 -8.23 10.80
N LEU A 94 -8.38 -8.06 9.48
CA LEU A 94 -8.37 -6.73 8.83
C LEU A 94 -9.73 -6.02 8.94
N ASP A 95 -10.83 -6.78 9.02
CA ASP A 95 -12.19 -6.24 9.14
C ASP A 95 -12.59 -5.93 10.61
N ALA A 96 -11.74 -6.27 11.59
CA ALA A 96 -12.00 -6.02 13.01
C ALA A 96 -11.66 -4.58 13.41
N ASP A 97 -12.47 -3.99 14.31
CA ASP A 97 -12.24 -2.63 14.85
C ASP A 97 -10.89 -2.49 15.61
N ASP A 98 -10.31 -3.61 16.04
CA ASP A 98 -9.04 -3.73 16.76
C ASP A 98 -8.02 -4.62 16.02
N SER A 99 -8.01 -4.54 14.68
CA SER A 99 -7.08 -5.26 13.82
C SER A 99 -5.63 -5.18 14.31
N VAL A 100 -4.95 -6.32 14.37
CA VAL A 100 -3.51 -6.37 14.72
C VAL A 100 -2.62 -5.67 13.69
N PHE A 101 -3.17 -5.33 12.53
CA PHE A 101 -2.50 -4.60 11.45
C PHE A 101 -2.76 -3.08 11.49
N ASP A 102 -3.64 -2.61 12.38
CA ASP A 102 -3.95 -1.18 12.49
C ASP A 102 -2.95 -0.49 13.43
N HIS A 103 -2.09 0.33 12.86
CA HIS A 103 -1.14 1.12 13.63
C HIS A 103 -1.90 2.13 14.54
N PRO A 104 -1.55 2.24 15.84
CA PRO A 104 -2.28 3.10 16.78
C PRO A 104 -2.13 4.60 16.47
N ASP A 105 -0.99 5.00 15.90
CA ASP A 105 -0.73 6.37 15.47
C ASP A 105 -1.15 6.60 14.02
N TYR A 106 -1.66 7.80 13.75
CA TYR A 106 -1.95 8.21 12.37
C TYR A 106 -0.66 8.33 11.55
N PRO A 107 -0.71 8.09 10.23
CA PRO A 107 0.44 8.35 9.37
C PRO A 107 0.89 9.82 9.44
N PHE A 108 2.20 10.06 9.36
CA PHE A 108 2.80 11.41 9.43
C PHE A 108 2.16 12.42 8.45
N TYR A 109 1.72 11.95 7.28
CA TYR A 109 1.12 12.77 6.23
C TYR A 109 -0.36 13.09 6.46
N TYR A 110 -1.01 12.49 7.45
CA TYR A 110 -2.43 12.72 7.70
C TYR A 110 -2.65 14.09 8.34
N ASN A 111 -3.44 14.95 7.70
CA ASN A 111 -3.86 16.24 8.25
C ASN A 111 -5.24 16.10 8.89
N LEU A 112 -5.25 15.90 10.21
CA LEU A 112 -6.45 15.99 11.02
C LEU A 112 -6.89 17.45 11.01
N LYS A 113 -7.87 17.79 10.18
CA LYS A 113 -8.54 19.08 10.30
C LYS A 113 -9.24 19.08 11.66
N GLU A 114 -8.85 20.02 12.52
CA GLU A 114 -9.55 20.31 13.79
C GLU A 114 -11.02 20.70 13.55
#